data_AF-A0A0G1WGZ3-F1
#
_entry.id   AF-A0A0G1WGZ3-F1
#
_cell.length_a   1.000
_cell.length_b   1.000
_cell.length_c   1.000
_cell.angle_alpha   90.00
_cell.angle_beta   90.00
_cell.angle_gamma   90.00
#
_symmetry.space_group_name_H-M   'P 1'
#
loop_
_entity.id
_entity.type
_entity.pdbx_description
1 polymer ?
#
loop_
_entity_poly.entity_id
_entity_poly.type
_entity_poly.pdbx_seq_one_letter_code
_entity_poly.pdbx_strand_id
1 'polypeptide(L)'
;MSYTPNDTILKKYANVLVNFALGGGKGIKKGEVVRVSASESAKPLFIAVCNTIVDAGGHVLSHYGPDDEQGDKRRNISASRYFYEHAEPHQLDFFPKEYLKGVVDQMDHSVFLLAEKDPHALKGIDPKKIMQRGVALKPFMDWRHKKEWAGKFTWTIALFGTSAMAKEAGLSEKEYWNQIIKACFLDERNPIAKWKQVYRDIEKYRSRLNKLSPQIDRL
;
A
#
# COMPACT_ATOMS: atom_id res chain seq x y z
N MET A 1 -16.92 1.90 -19.96
CA MET A 1 -16.47 2.87 -18.95
C MET A 1 -15.94 2.07 -17.78
N SER A 2 -14.79 2.45 -17.22
CA SER A 2 -14.28 1.82 -15.98
C SER A 2 -15.22 2.15 -14.83
N TYR A 3 -15.50 1.17 -13.98
CA TYR A 3 -16.30 1.38 -12.78
C TYR A 3 -15.50 2.24 -11.80
N THR A 4 -16.11 3.34 -11.35
CA THR A 4 -15.54 4.16 -10.29
C THR A 4 -16.44 4.04 -9.06
N PRO A 5 -15.93 3.63 -7.89
CA PRO A 5 -16.71 3.64 -6.66
C PRO A 5 -17.13 5.07 -6.33
N ASN A 6 -18.30 5.23 -5.71
CA ASN A 6 -18.77 6.56 -5.33
C ASN A 6 -17.91 7.18 -4.21
N ASP A 7 -17.98 8.51 -4.10
CA ASP A 7 -17.20 9.29 -3.13
C ASP A 7 -17.42 8.88 -1.67
N THR A 8 -18.63 8.44 -1.32
CA THR A 8 -18.93 7.98 0.05
C THR A 8 -18.13 6.73 0.41
N ILE A 9 -18.01 5.78 -0.51
CA ILE A 9 -17.19 4.58 -0.31
C ILE A 9 -15.72 4.95 -0.21
N LEU A 10 -15.21 5.82 -1.10
CA LEU A 10 -13.82 6.28 -1.07
C LEU A 10 -13.47 7.00 0.24
N LYS A 11 -14.35 7.89 0.72
CA LYS A 11 -14.19 8.58 2.01
C LYS A 11 -14.19 7.62 3.18
N LYS A 12 -15.11 6.65 3.21
CA LYS A 12 -15.11 5.60 4.25
C LYS A 12 -13.83 4.78 4.20
N TYR A 13 -13.34 4.44 3.01
CA TYR A 13 -12.13 3.65 2.86
C TYR A 13 -10.91 4.42 3.38
N ALA A 14 -10.74 5.67 2.94
CA ALA A 14 -9.69 6.55 3.42
C ALA A 14 -9.74 6.73 4.96
N ASN A 15 -10.95 6.91 5.51
CA ASN A 15 -11.16 7.00 6.96
C ASN A 15 -10.71 5.73 7.70
N VAL A 16 -11.01 4.54 7.18
CA VAL A 16 -10.53 3.28 7.76
C VAL A 16 -9.00 3.20 7.70
N LEU A 17 -8.39 3.55 6.57
CA LEU A 17 -6.94 3.48 6.40
C LEU A 17 -6.21 4.43 7.36
N VAL A 18 -6.67 5.68 7.46
CA VAL A 18 -5.99 6.74 8.21
C VAL A 18 -6.36 6.75 9.69
N ASN A 19 -7.65 6.67 10.02
CA ASN A 19 -8.16 6.85 11.38
C ASN A 19 -8.40 5.54 12.12
N PHE A 20 -8.03 4.41 11.53
CA PHE A 20 -8.04 3.12 12.21
C PHE A 20 -6.81 2.27 11.91
N ALA A 21 -6.52 1.94 10.65
CA ALA A 21 -5.48 0.96 10.32
C ALA A 21 -4.07 1.45 10.72
N LEU A 22 -3.76 2.73 10.48
CA LEU A 22 -2.53 3.34 10.98
C LEU A 22 -2.54 3.51 12.51
N GLY A 23 -1.35 3.68 13.11
CA GLY A 23 -1.21 3.84 14.56
C GLY A 23 -1.59 2.59 15.36
N GLY A 24 -1.62 1.41 14.71
CA GLY A 24 -1.92 0.13 15.35
C GLY A 24 -3.38 0.01 15.81
N GLY A 25 -4.34 0.44 15.00
CA GLY A 25 -5.78 0.40 15.34
C GLY A 25 -6.31 1.67 15.99
N LYS A 26 -5.47 2.70 16.17
CA LYS A 26 -5.81 3.96 16.85
C LYS A 26 -5.97 5.15 15.91
N GLY A 27 -5.55 5.01 14.66
CA GLY A 27 -5.42 6.12 13.72
C GLY A 27 -4.16 6.95 13.96
N ILE A 28 -3.90 7.87 13.05
CA ILE A 28 -2.81 8.84 13.17
C ILE A 28 -3.11 9.93 14.21
N LYS A 29 -2.07 10.59 14.69
CA LYS A 29 -2.13 11.77 15.56
C LYS A 29 -1.80 13.03 14.77
N LYS A 30 -2.26 14.17 15.30
CA LYS A 30 -1.92 15.50 14.77
C LYS A 30 -0.39 15.67 14.68
N GLY A 31 0.08 16.14 13.54
CA GLY A 31 1.50 16.36 13.24
C GLY A 31 2.27 15.12 12.79
N GLU A 32 1.70 13.92 12.85
CA GLU A 32 2.36 12.72 12.30
C GLU A 32 2.38 12.77 10.77
N VAL A 33 3.45 12.25 10.17
CA VAL A 33 3.69 12.27 8.73
C VAL A 33 3.31 10.93 8.11
N VAL A 34 2.46 10.97 7.08
CA VAL A 34 2.00 9.78 6.37
C VAL A 34 2.52 9.80 4.94
N ARG A 35 3.33 8.80 4.58
CA ARG A 35 3.70 8.56 3.19
C ARG A 35 2.57 7.84 2.45
N VAL A 36 2.07 8.41 1.36
CA VAL A 36 1.01 7.78 0.55
C VAL A 36 1.60 7.35 -0.79
N SER A 37 1.60 6.04 -1.05
CA SER A 37 2.13 5.46 -2.29
C SER A 37 1.00 4.95 -3.18
N ALA A 38 0.95 5.40 -4.43
CA ALA A 38 -0.06 4.97 -5.40
C ALA A 38 0.42 5.18 -6.83
N SER A 39 -0.14 4.41 -7.77
CA SER A 39 -0.05 4.68 -9.20
C SER A 39 -1.27 5.46 -9.71
N GLU A 40 -1.24 5.85 -10.98
CA GLU A 40 -2.26 6.75 -11.55
C GLU A 40 -3.68 6.17 -11.55
N SER A 41 -3.81 4.85 -11.71
CA SER A 41 -5.10 4.17 -11.59
C SER A 41 -5.77 4.41 -10.24
N ALA A 42 -4.99 4.57 -9.15
CA ALA A 42 -5.51 4.79 -7.80
C ALA A 42 -5.84 6.26 -7.47
N LYS A 43 -5.73 7.19 -8.42
CA LYS A 43 -5.94 8.64 -8.19
C LYS A 43 -7.15 8.98 -7.30
N PRO A 44 -8.37 8.42 -7.51
CA PRO A 44 -9.52 8.78 -6.68
C PRO A 44 -9.32 8.45 -5.20
N LEU A 45 -8.80 7.26 -4.88
CA LEU A 45 -8.53 6.86 -3.50
C LEU A 45 -7.30 7.56 -2.92
N PHE A 46 -6.28 7.81 -3.74
CA PHE A 46 -5.11 8.59 -3.34
C PHE A 46 -5.50 9.97 -2.81
N ILE A 47 -6.36 10.68 -3.54
CA ILE A 47 -6.89 11.99 -3.12
C ILE A 47 -7.69 11.86 -1.83
N ALA A 48 -8.60 10.88 -1.74
CA ALA A 48 -9.41 10.68 -0.53
C ALA A 48 -8.54 10.42 0.72
N VAL A 49 -7.48 9.62 0.59
CA VAL A 49 -6.51 9.35 1.67
C VAL A 49 -5.75 10.61 2.05
N CYS A 50 -5.20 11.35 1.08
CA CYS A 50 -4.50 12.61 1.35
C CYS A 50 -5.38 13.61 2.09
N ASN A 51 -6.62 13.80 1.65
CA ASN A 51 -7.57 14.70 2.31
C ASN A 51 -7.88 14.24 3.74
N THR A 52 -8.08 12.94 3.95
CA THR A 52 -8.36 12.40 5.29
C THR A 52 -7.17 12.58 6.23
N ILE A 53 -5.92 12.49 5.74
CA ILE A 53 -4.72 12.78 6.53
C ILE A 53 -4.71 14.24 6.97
N VAL A 54 -5.01 15.17 6.06
CA VAL A 54 -5.10 16.61 6.37
C VAL A 54 -6.21 16.88 7.38
N ASP A 55 -7.39 16.29 7.20
CA ASP A 55 -8.52 16.43 8.12
C ASP A 55 -8.20 15.90 9.53
N ALA A 56 -7.38 14.85 9.64
CA ALA A 56 -6.86 14.31 10.89
C ALA A 56 -5.69 15.13 11.49
N GLY A 57 -5.25 16.18 10.80
CA GLY A 57 -4.17 17.07 11.23
C GLY A 57 -2.76 16.52 11.00
N GLY A 58 -2.61 15.52 10.15
CA GLY A 58 -1.31 14.95 9.75
C GLY A 58 -0.68 15.66 8.53
N HIS A 59 0.55 15.27 8.20
CA HIS A 59 1.25 15.74 7.01
C HIS A 59 1.33 14.66 5.94
N VAL A 60 1.17 15.05 4.67
CA VAL A 60 1.24 14.12 3.54
C VAL A 60 2.64 14.14 2.93
N LEU A 61 3.26 12.97 2.84
CA LEU A 61 4.45 12.72 2.01
C LEU A 61 4.03 11.93 0.76
N SER A 62 3.81 12.65 -0.34
CA SER A 62 3.30 12.07 -1.58
C SER A 62 4.35 11.17 -2.26
N HIS A 63 3.92 9.98 -2.68
CA HIS A 63 4.67 9.10 -3.58
C HIS A 63 3.73 8.56 -4.65
N TYR A 64 3.41 9.41 -5.61
CA TYR A 64 2.52 9.12 -6.71
C TYR A 64 3.30 8.96 -8.02
N GLY A 65 2.96 7.96 -8.82
CA GLY A 65 3.63 7.68 -10.09
C GLY A 65 2.66 7.25 -11.20
N PRO A 66 3.14 7.14 -12.45
CA PRO A 66 2.37 6.56 -13.55
C PRO A 66 2.09 5.08 -13.31
N ASP A 67 1.13 4.51 -14.03
CA ASP A 67 0.89 3.07 -14.01
C ASP A 67 2.02 2.32 -14.72
N ASP A 68 2.19 1.06 -14.32
CA ASP A 68 3.04 0.13 -15.04
C ASP A 68 2.19 -0.71 -16.00
N GLU A 69 2.64 -0.78 -17.26
CA GLU A 69 1.96 -1.46 -18.34
C GLU A 69 2.98 -2.19 -19.24
N GLN A 70 2.58 -3.30 -19.87
CA GLN A 70 3.31 -3.78 -21.04
C GLN A 70 3.16 -2.75 -22.16
N GLY A 71 4.29 -2.12 -22.51
CA GLY A 71 4.37 -1.26 -23.68
C GLY A 71 4.87 -1.99 -24.93
N ASP A 72 4.60 -1.41 -26.10
CA ASP A 72 5.43 -1.59 -27.28
C ASP A 72 6.80 -0.93 -27.00
N LYS A 73 7.89 -1.66 -27.22
CA LYS A 73 9.30 -1.23 -27.04
C LYS A 73 9.66 0.08 -27.77
N ARG A 74 8.77 0.57 -28.64
CA ARG A 74 8.93 1.78 -29.47
C ARG A 74 8.30 3.05 -28.88
N ARG A 75 7.67 3.01 -27.70
CA ARG A 75 6.94 4.16 -27.12
C ARG A 75 7.20 4.33 -25.60
N ASN A 76 7.20 5.57 -25.13
CA ASN A 76 7.36 5.95 -23.71
C ASN A 76 6.09 5.63 -22.89
N ILE A 77 5.77 4.34 -22.70
CA ILE A 77 4.52 3.89 -22.07
C ILE A 77 4.73 3.50 -20.59
N SER A 78 5.79 2.74 -20.25
CA SER A 78 6.08 2.35 -18.86
C SER A 78 7.55 2.65 -18.52
N ALA A 79 7.74 3.51 -17.52
CA ALA A 79 9.06 3.85 -17.03
C ALA A 79 9.76 2.65 -16.37
N SER A 80 9.04 1.85 -15.57
CA SER A 80 9.59 0.68 -14.89
C SER A 80 10.01 -0.41 -15.88
N ARG A 81 9.16 -0.72 -16.87
CA ARG A 81 9.51 -1.70 -17.90
C ARG A 81 10.72 -1.25 -18.71
N TYR A 82 10.71 0.00 -19.20
CA TYR A 82 11.82 0.55 -19.97
C TYR A 82 13.13 0.49 -19.18
N PHE A 83 13.10 0.85 -17.88
CA PHE A 83 14.24 0.72 -16.98
C PHE A 83 14.78 -0.70 -16.96
N TYR A 84 13.98 -1.73 -16.71
CA TYR A 84 14.50 -3.10 -16.66
C TYR A 84 14.98 -3.63 -18.03
N GLU A 85 14.39 -3.19 -19.13
CA GLU A 85 14.85 -3.56 -20.47
C GLU A 85 16.25 -2.99 -20.76
N HIS A 86 16.49 -1.71 -20.42
CA HIS A 86 17.65 -0.95 -20.90
C HIS A 86 18.71 -0.64 -19.84
N ALA A 87 18.40 -0.78 -18.54
CA ALA A 87 19.33 -0.40 -17.49
C ALA A 87 20.62 -1.21 -17.55
N GLU A 88 21.73 -0.49 -17.40
CA GLU A 88 23.05 -1.05 -17.20
C GLU A 88 23.23 -1.47 -15.72
N PRO A 89 24.20 -2.37 -15.41
CA PRO A 89 24.41 -2.87 -14.05
C PRO A 89 24.53 -1.76 -13.00
N HIS A 90 25.29 -0.70 -13.28
CA HIS A 90 25.47 0.42 -12.33
C HIS A 90 24.17 1.16 -12.01
N GLN A 91 23.19 1.18 -12.93
CA GLN A 91 21.88 1.79 -12.72
C GLN A 91 20.95 0.88 -11.91
N LEU A 92 21.05 -0.44 -12.11
CA LEU A 92 20.33 -1.44 -11.31
C LEU A 92 20.80 -1.40 -9.84
N ASP A 93 22.11 -1.23 -9.63
CA ASP A 93 22.77 -1.18 -8.32
C ASP A 93 22.64 0.19 -7.61
N PHE A 94 22.18 1.24 -8.31
CA PHE A 94 22.11 2.58 -7.75
C PHE A 94 21.11 2.67 -6.59
N PHE A 95 21.61 2.90 -5.37
CA PHE A 95 20.78 3.14 -4.20
C PHE A 95 20.67 4.65 -3.91
N PRO A 96 19.48 5.29 -4.06
CA PRO A 96 19.29 6.72 -3.78
C PRO A 96 19.23 6.98 -2.26
N LYS A 97 20.39 6.80 -1.61
CA LYS A 97 20.56 6.75 -0.15
C LYS A 97 19.98 7.95 0.56
N GLU A 98 20.33 9.16 0.13
CA GLU A 98 19.97 10.42 0.80
C GLU A 98 18.45 10.64 0.78
N TYR A 99 17.84 10.49 -0.40
CA TYR A 99 16.40 10.60 -0.58
C TYR A 99 15.64 9.58 0.27
N LEU A 100 16.00 8.29 0.15
CA LEU A 100 15.29 7.23 0.86
C LEU A 100 15.50 7.30 2.38
N LYS A 101 16.68 7.74 2.85
CA LYS A 101 16.91 7.93 4.28
C LYS A 101 16.05 9.08 4.82
N GLY A 102 16.00 10.21 4.12
CA GLY A 102 15.14 11.34 4.49
C GLY A 102 13.67 10.95 4.55
N VAL A 103 13.19 10.16 3.58
CA VAL A 103 11.81 9.62 3.59
C VAL A 103 11.55 8.78 4.84
N VAL A 104 12.43 7.83 5.18
CA VAL A 104 12.25 6.98 6.38
C VAL A 104 12.31 7.80 7.66
N ASP A 105 13.20 8.77 7.73
CA ASP A 105 13.36 9.61 8.92
C ASP A 105 12.11 10.46 9.16
N GLN A 106 11.57 11.04 8.09
CA GLN A 106 10.41 11.93 8.16
C GLN A 106 9.09 11.20 8.40
N MET A 107 8.86 10.03 7.81
CA MET A 107 7.54 9.38 7.85
C MET A 107 7.26 8.62 9.16
N ASP A 108 6.13 8.86 9.79
CA ASP A 108 5.62 8.06 10.92
C ASP A 108 4.77 6.89 10.42
N HIS A 109 4.18 7.03 9.23
CA HIS A 109 3.28 6.04 8.67
C HIS A 109 3.46 5.86 7.16
N SER A 110 2.97 4.72 6.63
CA SER A 110 2.82 4.52 5.18
C SER A 110 1.50 3.88 4.80
N VAL A 111 0.89 4.40 3.74
CA VAL A 111 -0.25 3.79 3.05
C VAL A 111 0.19 3.40 1.65
N PHE A 112 0.00 2.14 1.27
CA PHE A 112 0.22 1.68 -0.11
C PHE A 112 -1.14 1.38 -0.75
N LEU A 113 -1.44 2.04 -1.85
CA LEU A 113 -2.62 1.81 -2.67
C LEU A 113 -2.19 1.03 -3.91
N LEU A 114 -2.51 -0.27 -3.94
CA LEU A 114 -2.18 -1.15 -5.06
C LEU A 114 -3.25 -1.05 -6.12
N ALA A 115 -2.87 -0.70 -7.34
CA ALA A 115 -3.77 -0.47 -8.47
C ALA A 115 -3.12 -0.96 -9.76
N GLU A 116 -2.93 -2.27 -9.88
CA GLU A 116 -2.25 -2.85 -11.05
C GLU A 116 -3.03 -2.59 -12.32
N LYS A 117 -2.44 -1.81 -13.23
CA LYS A 117 -3.00 -1.52 -14.55
C LYS A 117 -2.75 -2.65 -15.54
N ASP A 118 -1.62 -3.32 -15.42
CA ASP A 118 -1.27 -4.56 -16.13
C ASP A 118 -0.51 -5.51 -15.19
N PRO A 119 -1.13 -6.62 -14.72
CA PRO A 119 -0.48 -7.64 -13.91
C PRO A 119 0.72 -8.31 -14.59
N HIS A 120 0.86 -8.14 -15.90
CA HIS A 120 1.93 -8.70 -16.71
C HIS A 120 2.94 -7.65 -17.20
N ALA A 121 2.95 -6.43 -16.63
CA ALA A 121 3.82 -5.32 -17.04
C ALA A 121 5.30 -5.72 -17.28
N LEU A 122 5.84 -6.59 -16.42
CA LEU A 122 7.23 -7.06 -16.46
C LEU A 122 7.41 -8.45 -17.12
N LYS A 123 6.39 -8.97 -17.81
CA LYS A 123 6.52 -10.25 -18.53
C LYS A 123 7.65 -10.19 -19.54
N GLY A 124 8.52 -11.21 -19.51
CA GLY A 124 9.68 -11.34 -20.39
C GLY A 124 10.92 -10.54 -19.97
N ILE A 125 10.88 -9.80 -18.85
CA ILE A 125 12.05 -9.18 -18.25
C ILE A 125 12.91 -10.25 -17.56
N ASP A 126 14.24 -10.15 -17.67
CA ASP A 126 15.17 -11.03 -16.96
C ASP A 126 14.98 -10.87 -15.44
N PRO A 127 14.56 -11.92 -14.71
CA PRO A 127 14.34 -11.84 -13.27
C PRO A 127 15.62 -11.46 -12.49
N LYS A 128 16.82 -11.72 -13.02
CA LYS A 128 18.08 -11.32 -12.38
C LYS A 128 18.18 -9.80 -12.23
N LYS A 129 17.72 -9.03 -13.21
CA LYS A 129 17.72 -7.56 -13.13
C LYS A 129 16.75 -7.06 -12.05
N ILE A 130 15.58 -7.69 -11.93
CA ILE A 130 14.60 -7.37 -10.89
C ILE A 130 15.17 -7.68 -9.50
N MET A 131 15.80 -8.85 -9.35
CA MET A 131 16.46 -9.25 -8.09
C MET A 131 17.61 -8.32 -7.72
N GLN A 132 18.47 -7.95 -8.68
CA GLN A 132 19.57 -7.02 -8.47
C GLN A 132 19.06 -5.67 -7.96
N ARG A 133 18.01 -5.14 -8.57
CA ARG A 133 17.34 -3.92 -8.10
C ARG A 133 16.76 -4.07 -6.70
N GLY A 134 16.17 -5.22 -6.39
CA GLY A 134 15.67 -5.55 -5.05
C GLY A 134 16.78 -5.54 -3.99
N VAL A 135 17.95 -6.11 -4.31
CA VAL A 135 19.12 -6.11 -3.42
C VAL A 135 19.61 -4.68 -3.18
N ALA A 136 19.70 -3.84 -4.22
CA ALA A 136 20.10 -2.44 -4.08
C ALA A 136 19.17 -1.64 -3.14
N LEU A 137 17.87 -1.98 -3.09
CA LEU A 137 16.87 -1.33 -2.24
C LEU A 137 16.74 -1.94 -0.84
N LYS A 138 17.43 -3.05 -0.53
CA LYS A 138 17.39 -3.71 0.79
C LYS A 138 17.63 -2.75 1.96
N PRO A 139 18.60 -1.82 1.94
CA PRO A 139 18.84 -0.93 3.07
C PRO A 139 17.63 -0.06 3.44
N PHE A 140 16.80 0.33 2.46
CA PHE A 140 15.56 1.08 2.73
C PHE A 140 14.55 0.25 3.52
N MET A 141 14.42 -1.04 3.21
CA MET A 141 13.57 -1.96 3.97
C MET A 141 14.12 -2.20 5.38
N ASP A 142 15.44 -2.38 5.52
CA ASP A 142 16.09 -2.56 6.82
C ASP A 142 15.87 -1.33 7.73
N TRP A 143 15.93 -0.11 7.19
CA TRP A 143 15.62 1.11 7.96
C TRP A 143 14.15 1.19 8.38
N ARG A 144 13.22 0.80 7.51
CA ARG A 144 11.79 0.75 7.83
C ARG A 144 11.50 -0.28 8.93
N HIS A 145 12.04 -1.49 8.82
CA HIS A 145 11.89 -2.52 9.83
C HIS A 145 12.44 -2.08 11.19
N LYS A 146 13.64 -1.47 11.20
CA LYS A 146 14.20 -0.92 12.44
C LYS A 146 13.28 0.11 13.09
N LYS A 147 12.64 0.98 12.30
CA LYS A 147 11.69 1.98 12.79
C LYS A 147 10.39 1.34 13.29
N GLU A 148 9.90 0.32 12.58
CA GLU A 148 8.70 -0.46 12.93
C GLU A 148 8.88 -1.23 14.24
N TRP A 149 9.98 -1.96 14.39
CA TRP A 149 10.31 -2.71 15.60
C TRP A 149 10.51 -1.80 16.82
N ALA A 150 10.94 -0.56 16.60
CA ALA A 150 11.00 0.46 17.63
C ALA A 150 9.62 1.08 17.96
N GLY A 151 8.53 0.65 17.30
CA GLY A 151 7.18 1.18 17.48
C GLY A 151 6.98 2.59 16.94
N LYS A 152 7.90 3.08 16.09
CA LYS A 152 7.90 4.45 15.54
C LYS A 152 7.42 4.52 14.08
N PHE A 153 6.92 3.40 13.55
CA PHE A 153 6.41 3.32 12.20
C PHE A 153 5.27 2.30 12.12
N THR A 154 4.18 2.66 11.44
CA THR A 154 3.13 1.69 11.06
C THR A 154 2.79 1.83 9.59
N TRP A 155 2.31 0.76 8.97
CA TRP A 155 1.89 0.81 7.58
C TRP A 155 0.61 0.03 7.34
N THR A 156 -0.07 0.36 6.25
CA THR A 156 -1.24 -0.37 5.77
C THR A 156 -1.22 -0.46 4.24
N ILE A 157 -1.88 -1.48 3.70
CA ILE A 157 -2.01 -1.72 2.26
C ILE A 157 -3.49 -1.80 1.93
N ALA A 158 -3.87 -1.20 0.81
CA ALA A 158 -5.22 -1.20 0.28
C ALA A 158 -5.20 -1.53 -1.21
N LEU A 159 -6.26 -2.19 -1.68
CA LEU A 159 -6.47 -2.41 -3.11
C LEU A 159 -7.36 -1.29 -3.66
N PHE A 160 -6.99 -0.77 -4.82
CA PHE A 160 -7.89 0.00 -5.66
C PHE A 160 -8.21 -0.85 -6.88
N GLY A 161 -9.47 -1.28 -7.01
CA GLY A 161 -9.87 -2.21 -8.05
C GLY A 161 -9.77 -1.61 -9.46
N THR A 162 -8.83 -2.11 -10.25
CA THR A 162 -8.71 -1.78 -11.68
C THR A 162 -9.43 -2.80 -12.55
N SER A 163 -9.64 -2.46 -13.82
CA SER A 163 -10.19 -3.39 -14.81
C SER A 163 -9.32 -4.63 -15.03
N ALA A 164 -8.00 -4.46 -15.00
CA ALA A 164 -7.07 -5.57 -15.18
C ALA A 164 -7.10 -6.54 -13.99
N MET A 165 -7.14 -6.01 -12.76
CA MET A 165 -7.28 -6.83 -11.56
C MET A 165 -8.61 -7.60 -11.53
N ALA A 166 -9.71 -6.93 -11.94
CA ALA A 166 -11.02 -7.58 -12.03
C ALA A 166 -11.01 -8.72 -13.06
N LYS A 167 -10.42 -8.47 -14.24
CA LYS A 167 -10.27 -9.47 -15.29
C LYS A 167 -9.44 -10.67 -14.84
N GLU A 168 -8.32 -10.43 -14.16
CA GLU A 168 -7.46 -11.50 -13.63
C GLU A 168 -8.20 -12.37 -12.61
N ALA A 169 -9.10 -11.77 -11.82
CA ALA A 169 -9.97 -12.47 -10.88
C ALA A 169 -11.20 -13.15 -11.52
N GLY A 170 -11.41 -13.02 -12.83
CA GLY A 170 -12.59 -13.54 -13.53
C GLY A 170 -13.90 -12.83 -13.16
N LEU A 171 -13.82 -11.56 -12.73
CA LEU A 171 -14.96 -10.75 -12.27
C LEU A 171 -15.15 -9.52 -13.17
N SER A 172 -16.37 -8.99 -13.21
CA SER A 172 -16.57 -7.62 -13.67
C SER A 172 -15.96 -6.62 -12.68
N GLU A 173 -15.60 -5.41 -13.14
CA GLU A 173 -15.06 -4.36 -12.26
C GLU A 173 -15.98 -4.04 -11.07
N LYS A 174 -17.29 -4.05 -11.30
CA LYS A 174 -18.30 -3.80 -10.26
C LYS A 174 -18.31 -4.93 -9.23
N GLU A 175 -18.22 -6.18 -9.65
CA GLU A 175 -18.14 -7.33 -8.74
C GLU A 175 -16.84 -7.33 -7.95
N TYR A 176 -15.72 -6.99 -8.59
CA TYR A 176 -14.43 -6.87 -7.93
C TYR A 176 -14.44 -5.79 -6.84
N TRP A 177 -14.94 -4.59 -7.15
CA TRP A 177 -15.13 -3.54 -6.16
C TRP A 177 -16.10 -3.93 -5.05
N ASN A 178 -17.15 -4.71 -5.35
CA ASN A 178 -18.05 -5.23 -4.32
C ASN A 178 -17.31 -6.18 -3.34
N GLN A 179 -16.32 -6.94 -3.81
CA GLN A 179 -15.45 -7.71 -2.90
C GLN A 179 -14.63 -6.79 -1.99
N ILE A 180 -14.02 -5.74 -2.54
CA ILE A 180 -13.26 -4.75 -1.74
C ILE A 180 -14.18 -4.10 -0.70
N ILE A 181 -15.37 -3.66 -1.10
CA ILE A 181 -16.36 -3.01 -0.23
C ILE A 181 -16.71 -3.92 0.94
N LYS A 182 -17.08 -5.17 0.66
CA LYS A 182 -17.47 -6.14 1.70
C LYS A 182 -16.30 -6.52 2.61
N ALA A 183 -15.14 -6.82 2.02
CA ALA A 183 -13.94 -7.23 2.75
C ALA A 183 -13.41 -6.13 3.67
N CYS A 184 -13.56 -4.86 3.26
CA CYS A 184 -13.15 -3.71 4.05
C CYS A 184 -14.28 -3.09 4.89
N PHE A 185 -15.47 -3.72 4.90
CA PHE A 185 -16.67 -3.27 5.61
C PHE A 185 -17.13 -1.85 5.23
N LEU A 186 -16.95 -1.44 3.97
CA LEU A 186 -17.24 -0.07 3.51
C LEU A 186 -18.73 0.19 3.29
N ASP A 187 -19.52 -0.88 3.18
CA ASP A 187 -20.98 -0.88 3.16
C ASP A 187 -21.58 -0.65 4.57
N GLU A 188 -20.84 -0.95 5.63
CA GLU A 188 -21.28 -0.67 7.01
C GLU A 188 -21.49 0.83 7.26
N ARG A 189 -22.46 1.15 8.12
CA ARG A 189 -22.71 2.56 8.52
C ARG A 189 -21.48 3.15 9.24
N ASN A 190 -20.80 2.35 10.06
CA ASN A 190 -19.57 2.73 10.75
C ASN A 190 -18.50 1.63 10.57
N PRO A 191 -17.71 1.68 9.47
CA PRO A 191 -16.70 0.68 9.19
C PRO A 191 -15.64 0.55 10.29
N ILE A 192 -15.24 1.67 10.92
CA ILE A 192 -14.25 1.66 12.02
C ILE A 192 -14.78 0.90 13.23
N ALA A 193 -16.05 1.07 13.59
CA ALA A 193 -16.64 0.31 14.70
C ALA A 193 -16.65 -1.20 14.39
N LYS A 194 -16.97 -1.57 13.15
CA LYS A 194 -16.91 -2.98 12.68
C LYS A 194 -15.50 -3.54 12.77
N TRP A 195 -14.51 -2.79 12.30
CA TRP A 195 -13.10 -3.19 12.40
C TRP A 195 -12.62 -3.35 13.85
N LYS A 196 -13.01 -2.43 14.75
CA LYS A 196 -12.72 -2.57 16.19
C LYS A 196 -13.35 -3.83 16.78
N GLN A 197 -14.55 -4.22 16.34
CA GLN A 197 -15.16 -5.50 16.74
C GLN A 197 -14.35 -6.69 16.24
N VAL A 198 -14.00 -6.71 14.95
CA VAL A 198 -13.18 -7.77 14.35
C VAL A 198 -11.85 -7.94 15.08
N TYR A 199 -11.18 -6.83 15.44
CA TYR A 199 -9.94 -6.87 16.21
C TYR A 199 -10.11 -7.49 17.61
N ARG A 200 -11.23 -7.21 18.30
CA ARG A 200 -11.53 -7.86 19.58
C ARG A 200 -11.71 -9.37 19.42
N ASP A 201 -12.38 -9.79 18.35
CA ASP A 201 -12.59 -11.21 18.07
C ASP A 201 -11.26 -11.91 17.74
N ILE A 202 -10.42 -11.30 16.90
CA ILE A 202 -9.06 -11.77 16.61
C ILE A 202 -8.24 -11.90 17.90
N GLU A 203 -8.28 -10.89 18.77
CA GLU A 203 -7.53 -10.90 20.03
C GLU A 203 -7.98 -12.02 20.97
N LYS A 204 -9.29 -12.30 21.02
CA LYS A 204 -9.83 -13.43 21.78
C LYS A 204 -9.26 -14.75 21.29
N TYR A 205 -9.17 -14.97 19.97
CA TYR A 205 -8.58 -16.19 19.41
C TYR A 205 -7.07 -16.25 19.64
N ARG A 206 -6.35 -15.14 19.42
CA ARG A 206 -4.91 -15.03 19.68
C ARG A 206 -4.57 -15.39 21.13
N SER A 207 -5.33 -14.83 22.09
CA SER A 207 -5.15 -15.12 23.52
C SER A 207 -5.37 -16.60 23.84
N ARG A 208 -6.36 -17.25 23.21
CA ARG A 208 -6.59 -18.70 23.39
C ARG A 208 -5.43 -19.52 22.82
N LEU A 209 -4.94 -19.19 21.63
CA LEU A 209 -3.81 -19.89 21.01
C LEU A 209 -2.52 -19.72 21.82
N ASN A 210 -2.22 -18.51 22.30
CA ASN A 210 -1.04 -18.26 23.14
C ASN A 210 -1.05 -19.06 24.45
N LYS A 211 -2.22 -19.43 24.98
CA LYS A 211 -2.34 -20.29 26.16
C LYS A 211 -2.09 -21.77 25.86
N LEU A 212 -2.26 -22.20 24.61
CA LEU A 212 -1.98 -23.57 24.16
C LEU A 212 -0.51 -23.75 23.77
N SER A 213 0.14 -22.67 23.34
CA SER A 213 1.56 -22.69 23.00
C SER A 213 2.42 -22.89 24.25
N PRO A 214 3.43 -23.78 24.23
CA PRO A 214 4.45 -23.83 25.26
C PRO A 214 5.06 -22.44 25.45
N GLN A 215 5.19 -21.98 26.70
CA GLN A 215 5.97 -20.77 26.97
C GLN A 215 7.45 -21.11 26.76
N ILE A 216 7.98 -20.77 25.59
CA ILE A 216 9.39 -20.92 25.29
C ILE A 216 10.06 -19.64 25.75
N ASP A 217 11.02 -19.74 26.67
CA ASP A 217 11.67 -18.60 27.35
C ASP A 217 12.51 -17.70 26.42
N ARG A 218 12.58 -17.95 25.11
CA ARG A 218 13.28 -17.10 24.13
C ARG A 218 13.00 -17.53 22.68
N LEU A 219 12.92 -16.53 21.81
CA LEU A 219 13.57 -16.53 20.49
C LEU A 219 14.59 -15.40 20.49
#